data_AF-A0A1I3DFN7-F1
#
_entry.id   AF-A0A1I3DFN7-F1
#
_cell.length_a   1.000
_cell.length_b   1.000
_cell.length_c   1.000
_cell.angle_alpha   90.00
_cell.angle_beta   90.00
_cell.angle_gamma   90.00
#
_symmetry.space_group_name_H-M   'P 1'
#
loop_
_entity.id
_entity.type
_entity.pdbx_description
1 polymer ?
#
loop_
_entity_poly.entity_id
_entity_poly.type
_entity_poly.pdbx_seq_one_letter_code
_entity_poly.pdbx_strand_id
1 'polypeptide(L)'
;MQNPTPKSARTRRNQQSGFTLLEMMVVLLIVGMLIAVVTLMPSRNRRTDLTEEAQRLASLLESAGDEAQVRSAPVSWQPMGGGYRFAQRAEDGKWQPMTDDLFKPHRWGAEVTAVSIRYTDGAAVSRVVLGTESMEVPVTIALSSGTTRVLVVGTGIGNFIVRTP
;
A
#
# COMPACT_ATOMS: atom_id res chain seq x y z
N MET A 1 14.17 -88.87 29.70
CA MET A 1 14.93 -87.71 29.18
C MET A 1 14.71 -87.64 27.67
N GLN A 2 13.86 -86.73 27.16
CA GLN A 2 13.93 -86.29 25.76
C GLN A 2 13.35 -84.87 25.66
N ASN A 3 14.13 -83.99 25.04
CA ASN A 3 14.04 -82.53 25.02
C ASN A 3 12.83 -82.00 24.20
N PRO A 4 12.39 -80.75 24.41
CA PRO A 4 11.24 -80.16 23.73
C PRO A 4 11.60 -79.63 22.32
N THR A 5 10.60 -79.58 21.43
CA THR A 5 10.70 -78.98 20.10
C THR A 5 10.46 -77.45 20.16
N PRO A 6 11.28 -76.61 19.49
CA PRO A 6 11.05 -75.17 19.46
C PRO A 6 9.98 -74.82 18.41
N LYS A 7 8.89 -74.15 18.83
CA LYS A 7 7.94 -73.53 17.90
C LYS A 7 8.49 -72.17 17.46
N SER A 8 8.73 -72.08 16.16
CA SER A 8 9.31 -70.95 15.42
C SER A 8 8.64 -69.61 15.73
N ALA A 9 9.42 -68.62 16.15
CA ALA A 9 8.98 -67.24 16.33
C ALA A 9 8.79 -66.58 14.96
N ARG A 10 7.53 -66.29 14.60
CA ARG A 10 7.16 -65.66 13.35
C ARG A 10 7.43 -64.15 13.45
N THR A 11 8.58 -63.72 12.93
CA THR A 11 8.94 -62.30 12.79
C THR A 11 7.91 -61.58 11.92
N ARG A 12 7.20 -60.59 12.50
CA ARG A 12 6.34 -59.68 11.73
C ARG A 12 7.25 -58.85 10.83
N ARG A 13 7.19 -59.11 9.52
CA ARG A 13 7.82 -58.26 8.51
C ARG A 13 7.09 -56.92 8.53
N ASN A 14 7.75 -55.91 9.06
CA ASN A 14 7.27 -54.54 9.04
C ASN A 14 7.18 -54.13 7.56
N GLN A 15 5.96 -54.02 7.03
CA GLN A 15 5.75 -53.57 5.67
C GLN A 15 6.09 -52.08 5.65
N GLN A 16 7.32 -51.77 5.23
CA GLN A 16 7.69 -50.42 4.85
C GLN A 16 6.85 -50.05 3.63
N SER A 17 5.74 -49.37 3.85
CA SER A 17 4.97 -48.72 2.80
C SER A 17 5.80 -47.57 2.24
N GLY A 18 6.63 -47.88 1.24
CA GLY A 18 7.35 -46.87 0.48
C GLY A 18 6.35 -46.01 -0.30
N PHE A 19 6.50 -44.69 -0.17
CA PHE A 19 5.73 -43.69 -0.90
C PHE A 19 5.70 -44.03 -2.39
N THR A 20 4.50 -44.11 -2.95
CA THR A 20 4.35 -44.38 -4.39
C THR A 20 4.72 -43.12 -5.18
N LEU A 21 5.22 -43.29 -6.41
CA LEU A 21 5.47 -42.16 -7.32
C LEU A 21 4.23 -41.27 -7.48
N LEU A 22 3.05 -41.90 -7.51
CA LEU A 22 1.76 -41.22 -7.62
C LEU A 22 1.52 -40.26 -6.45
N GLU A 23 1.88 -40.66 -5.23
CA GLU A 23 1.70 -39.85 -4.02
C GLU A 23 2.54 -38.57 -4.08
N MET A 24 3.81 -38.69 -4.50
CA MET A 24 4.66 -37.51 -4.72
C MET A 24 4.15 -36.64 -5.87
N MET A 25 3.60 -37.24 -6.94
CA MET A 25 3.02 -36.49 -8.06
C MET A 25 1.82 -35.65 -7.62
N VAL A 26 0.94 -36.23 -6.79
CA VAL A 26 -0.23 -35.53 -6.23
C VAL A 26 0.20 -34.44 -5.25
N VAL A 27 1.19 -34.70 -4.39
CA VAL A 27 1.73 -33.69 -3.47
C VAL A 27 2.28 -32.48 -4.22
N LEU A 28 3.11 -32.71 -5.24
CA LEU A 28 3.66 -31.62 -6.05
C LEU A 28 2.58 -30.87 -6.83
N LEU A 29 1.55 -31.57 -7.32
CA LEU A 29 0.40 -30.94 -7.97
C LEU A 29 -0.36 -30.03 -7.01
N ILE A 30 -0.67 -30.50 -5.79
CA ILE A 30 -1.37 -29.72 -4.77
C ILE A 30 -0.51 -28.52 -4.35
N VAL A 31 0.78 -28.72 -4.07
CA VAL A 31 1.70 -27.63 -3.72
C VAL A 31 1.78 -26.61 -4.85
N GLY A 32 1.90 -27.05 -6.11
CA GLY A 32 1.90 -26.17 -7.28
C GLY A 32 0.59 -25.39 -7.42
N MET A 33 -0.56 -26.03 -7.19
CA MET A 33 -1.87 -25.37 -7.21
C MET A 33 -2.01 -24.36 -6.08
N LEU A 34 -1.57 -24.70 -4.87
CA LEU A 34 -1.58 -23.79 -3.72
C LEU A 34 -0.70 -22.57 -3.98
N ILE A 35 0.50 -22.75 -4.53
CA ILE A 35 1.39 -21.66 -4.92
C ILE A 35 0.70 -20.79 -5.98
N ALA A 36 0.11 -21.39 -7.02
CA ALA A 36 -0.60 -20.65 -8.05
C ALA A 36 -1.74 -19.78 -7.48
N VAL A 37 -2.56 -20.33 -6.58
CA VAL A 37 -3.66 -19.60 -5.93
C VAL A 37 -3.14 -18.46 -5.04
N VAL A 38 -2.09 -18.69 -4.24
CA VAL A 38 -1.51 -17.68 -3.35
C VAL A 38 -0.93 -16.50 -4.14
N THR A 39 -0.30 -16.75 -5.30
CA THR A 39 0.23 -15.67 -6.14
C THR A 39 -0.84 -14.74 -6.73
N LEU A 40 -2.09 -15.21 -6.83
CA LEU A 40 -3.23 -14.45 -7.38
C LEU A 40 -4.00 -13.63 -6.32
N MET A 41 -3.76 -13.88 -5.03
CA MET A 41 -4.49 -13.24 -3.92
C MET A 41 -4.13 -11.79 -3.53
N PRO A 42 -2.97 -11.19 -3.89
CA PRO A 42 -2.62 -9.86 -3.35
C PRO A 42 -3.33 -8.68 -4.05
N SER A 43 -3.95 -8.88 -5.22
CA SER A 43 -4.51 -7.78 -6.02
C SER A 43 -5.78 -7.16 -5.42
N ARG A 44 -6.65 -7.95 -4.77
CA ARG A 44 -7.89 -7.41 -4.17
C ARG A 44 -7.61 -6.60 -2.91
N ASN A 45 -6.69 -7.03 -2.06
CA ASN A 45 -6.31 -6.28 -0.86
C ASN A 45 -5.61 -4.98 -1.24
N ARG A 46 -4.64 -5.03 -2.17
CA ARG A 46 -3.89 -3.83 -2.60
C ARG A 46 -4.76 -2.71 -3.13
N ARG A 47 -5.81 -3.00 -3.89
CA ARG A 47 -6.71 -1.94 -4.41
C ARG A 47 -7.52 -1.30 -3.28
N THR A 48 -8.04 -2.11 -2.35
CA THR A 48 -8.78 -1.60 -1.19
C THR A 48 -7.86 -0.75 -0.31
N ASP A 49 -6.70 -1.28 0.08
CA ASP A 49 -5.72 -0.58 0.92
C ASP A 49 -5.28 0.74 0.28
N LEU A 50 -4.99 0.73 -1.03
CA LEU A 50 -4.60 1.93 -1.77
C LEU A 50 -5.74 2.95 -1.88
N THR A 51 -6.99 2.50 -1.96
CA THR A 51 -8.18 3.38 -2.01
C THR A 51 -8.44 4.00 -0.65
N GLU A 52 -8.30 3.24 0.44
CA GLU A 52 -8.38 3.76 1.81
C GLU A 52 -7.28 4.79 2.09
N GLU A 53 -6.06 4.51 1.64
CA GLU A 53 -4.95 5.45 1.74
C GLU A 53 -5.20 6.73 0.94
N ALA A 54 -5.76 6.60 -0.28
CA ALA A 54 -6.15 7.75 -1.09
C ALA A 54 -7.25 8.58 -0.42
N GLN A 55 -8.22 7.93 0.23
CA GLN A 55 -9.31 8.61 0.95
C GLN A 55 -8.78 9.36 2.17
N ARG A 56 -7.87 8.72 2.94
CA ARG A 56 -7.17 9.38 4.04
C ARG A 56 -6.39 10.60 3.57
N LEU A 57 -5.66 10.45 2.46
CA LEU A 57 -4.90 11.54 1.86
C LEU A 57 -5.82 12.70 1.45
N ALA A 58 -6.96 12.41 0.82
CA ALA A 58 -7.94 13.43 0.44
C ALA A 58 -8.39 14.25 1.66
N SER A 59 -8.84 13.60 2.74
CA SER A 59 -9.28 14.28 3.96
C SER A 59 -8.17 15.09 4.65
N LEU A 60 -6.92 14.63 4.59
CA LEU A 60 -5.77 15.38 5.13
C LEU A 60 -5.43 16.60 4.29
N LEU A 61 -5.55 16.51 2.95
CA LEU A 61 -5.34 17.65 2.05
C LEU A 61 -6.41 18.72 2.24
N GLU A 62 -7.68 18.31 2.46
CA GLU A 62 -8.77 19.22 2.82
C GLU A 62 -8.47 19.93 4.14
N SER A 63 -8.13 19.16 5.18
CA SER A 63 -7.77 19.71 6.50
C SER A 63 -6.57 20.66 6.43
N ALA A 64 -5.56 20.33 5.61
CA ALA A 64 -4.40 21.19 5.39
C ALA A 64 -4.73 22.47 4.61
N GLY A 65 -5.71 22.42 3.71
CA GLY A 65 -6.27 23.59 3.03
C GLY A 65 -6.99 24.52 4.00
N ASP A 66 -7.84 23.96 4.86
CA ASP A 66 -8.52 24.71 5.93
C ASP A 66 -7.51 25.35 6.88
N GLU A 67 -6.48 24.60 7.29
CA GLU A 67 -5.41 25.10 8.16
C GLU A 67 -4.63 26.23 7.51
N ALA A 68 -4.35 26.12 6.20
CA ALA A 68 -3.66 27.18 5.45
C ALA A 68 -4.46 28.48 5.42
N GLN A 69 -5.79 28.39 5.35
CA GLN A 69 -6.69 29.54 5.42
C GLN A 69 -6.74 30.12 6.83
N VAL A 70 -6.94 29.28 7.86
CA VAL A 70 -7.00 29.71 9.26
C VAL A 70 -5.71 30.39 9.69
N ARG A 71 -4.56 29.85 9.32
CA ARG A 71 -3.24 30.43 9.66
C ARG A 71 -2.79 31.52 8.69
N SER A 72 -3.54 31.77 7.61
CA SER A 72 -3.15 32.69 6.52
C SER A 72 -1.73 32.41 5.99
N ALA A 73 -1.34 31.14 5.96
CA ALA A 73 0.01 30.69 5.65
C ALA A 73 -0.06 29.43 4.77
N PRO A 74 0.53 29.44 3.55
CA PRO A 74 0.49 28.30 2.65
C PRO A 74 1.03 27.02 3.28
N VAL A 75 0.35 25.90 3.01
CA VAL A 75 0.77 24.55 3.40
C VAL A 75 1.16 23.79 2.14
N SER A 76 2.20 22.97 2.22
CA SER A 76 2.61 22.09 1.13
C SER A 76 2.56 20.65 1.56
N TRP A 77 2.13 19.79 0.65
CA TRP A 77 2.21 18.36 0.76
C TRP A 77 3.24 17.84 -0.25
N GLN A 78 4.11 16.93 0.19
CA GLN A 78 5.07 16.30 -0.70
C GLN A 78 5.22 14.80 -0.40
N PRO A 79 5.26 13.95 -1.42
CA PRO A 79 5.61 12.54 -1.25
C PRO A 79 7.08 12.41 -0.84
N MET A 80 7.35 11.40 -0.02
CA MET A 80 8.69 10.98 0.40
C MET A 80 8.85 9.48 0.16
N GLY A 81 10.07 8.96 0.32
CA GLY A 81 10.33 7.53 0.22
C GLY A 81 9.49 6.74 1.24
N GLY A 82 8.43 6.09 0.78
CA GLY A 82 7.53 5.29 1.63
C GLY A 82 6.54 6.09 2.48
N GLY A 83 6.33 7.38 2.19
CA GLY A 83 5.37 8.20 2.92
C GLY A 83 5.12 9.57 2.31
N TYR A 84 4.71 10.51 3.14
CA TYR A 84 4.57 11.92 2.78
C TYR A 84 4.79 12.81 4.00
N ARG A 85 4.96 14.11 3.76
CA ARG A 85 5.01 15.10 4.83
C ARG A 85 4.30 16.39 4.43
N PHE A 86 3.84 17.10 5.44
CA PHE A 86 3.36 18.47 5.30
C PHE A 86 4.42 19.46 5.78
N ALA A 87 4.46 20.63 5.14
CA ALA A 87 5.30 21.75 5.54
C ALA A 87 4.53 23.06 5.37
N GLN A 88 4.67 23.97 6.31
CA GLN A 88 4.09 25.31 6.25
C GLN A 88 5.13 26.32 5.77
N ARG A 89 4.69 27.35 5.04
CA ARG A 89 5.54 28.48 4.67
C ARG A 89 5.60 29.47 5.83
N ALA A 90 6.78 29.65 6.40
CA ALA A 90 7.02 30.64 7.45
C ALA A 90 7.12 32.07 6.87
N GLU A 91 7.09 33.08 7.74
CA GLU A 91 7.20 34.49 7.35
C GLU A 91 8.50 34.82 6.60
N ASP A 92 9.58 34.08 6.88
CA ASP A 92 10.87 34.19 6.16
C ASP A 92 10.82 33.56 4.75
N GLY A 93 9.65 33.07 4.33
CA GLY A 93 9.39 32.45 3.04
C GLY A 93 9.85 30.99 2.94
N LYS A 94 10.47 30.42 3.99
CA LYS A 94 10.97 29.05 3.96
C LYS A 94 9.90 28.04 4.36
N TRP A 95 10.02 26.85 3.79
CA TRP A 95 9.17 25.70 4.15
C TRP A 95 9.70 25.03 5.42
N GLN A 96 8.88 25.01 6.46
CA GLN A 96 9.16 24.36 7.73
C GLN A 96 8.25 23.14 7.91
N PRO A 97 8.77 21.97 8.31
CA PRO A 97 7.94 20.79 8.56
C PRO A 97 6.87 21.09 9.60
N MET A 98 5.64 20.66 9.32
CA MET A 98 4.58 20.73 10.32
C MET A 98 4.81 19.63 11.36
N THR A 99 4.63 19.99 12.63
CA THR A 99 4.91 19.08 13.77
C THR A 99 3.64 18.78 14.58
N ASP A 100 2.53 19.45 14.25
CA ASP A 100 1.21 19.14 14.80
C ASP A 100 0.86 17.67 14.56
N ASP A 101 0.16 17.04 15.50
CA ASP A 101 -0.11 15.60 15.47
C ASP A 101 -0.81 15.10 14.20
N LEU A 102 -1.61 15.97 13.57
CA LEU A 102 -2.33 15.69 12.33
C LEU A 102 -1.43 15.75 11.08
N PHE A 103 -0.39 16.60 11.10
CA PHE A 103 0.43 16.94 9.93
C PHE A 103 1.87 16.44 10.00
N LYS A 104 2.21 15.70 11.06
CA LYS A 104 3.50 15.04 11.19
C LYS A 104 3.78 14.09 10.01
N PRO A 105 5.06 13.84 9.69
CA PRO A 105 5.42 12.90 8.63
C PRO A 105 4.72 11.54 8.81
N HIS A 106 4.08 11.08 7.75
CA HIS A 106 3.30 9.85 7.75
C HIS A 106 3.92 8.83 6.79
N ARG A 107 3.96 7.56 7.21
CA ARG A 107 4.32 6.45 6.32
C ARG A 107 3.04 5.88 5.72
N TRP A 108 3.08 5.51 4.45
CA TRP A 108 1.93 4.90 3.79
C TRP A 108 1.49 3.63 4.55
N GLY A 109 0.19 3.49 4.80
CA GLY A 109 -0.38 2.25 5.31
C GLY A 109 -0.43 1.16 4.23
N ALA A 110 -0.60 1.58 2.97
CA ALA A 110 -0.56 0.72 1.79
C ALA A 110 0.84 0.64 1.15
N GLU A 111 1.07 -0.40 0.33
CA GLU A 111 2.28 -0.53 -0.48
C GLU A 111 2.27 0.45 -1.66
N VAL A 112 2.60 1.71 -1.43
CA VAL A 112 2.71 2.74 -2.48
C VAL A 112 4.10 2.67 -3.12
N THR A 113 4.16 2.24 -4.38
CA THR A 113 5.40 2.09 -5.14
C THR A 113 5.76 3.36 -5.92
N ALA A 114 4.78 4.17 -6.29
CA ALA A 114 5.03 5.44 -6.98
C ALA A 114 3.93 6.48 -6.68
N VAL A 115 4.34 7.74 -6.66
CA VAL A 115 3.45 8.90 -6.53
C VAL A 115 3.81 9.90 -7.62
N SER A 116 2.80 10.39 -8.35
CA SER A 116 2.97 11.46 -9.34
C SER A 116 1.94 12.56 -9.12
N ILE A 117 2.35 13.81 -9.31
CA ILE A 117 1.50 14.98 -9.14
C ILE A 117 1.50 15.74 -10.46
N ARG A 118 0.30 16.05 -10.95
CA ARG A 118 0.12 16.81 -12.20
C ARG A 118 -0.94 17.88 -12.00
N TYR A 119 -0.63 19.12 -12.37
CA TYR A 119 -1.63 20.17 -12.53
C TYR A 119 -2.32 20.06 -13.90
N THR A 120 -3.46 20.76 -14.08
CA THR A 120 -4.22 20.71 -15.35
C THR A 120 -3.46 21.26 -16.55
N ASP A 121 -2.46 22.11 -16.33
CA ASP A 121 -1.53 22.60 -17.35
C ASP A 121 -0.55 21.52 -17.84
N GLY A 122 -0.59 20.33 -17.24
CA GLY A 122 0.26 19.19 -17.55
C GLY A 122 1.61 19.19 -16.84
N ALA A 123 1.94 20.22 -16.05
CA ALA A 123 3.19 20.33 -15.33
C ALA A 123 3.28 19.25 -14.24
N ALA A 124 4.36 18.47 -14.29
CA ALA A 124 4.71 17.55 -13.23
C ALA A 124 5.46 18.30 -12.13
N VAL A 125 5.00 18.18 -10.90
CA VAL A 125 5.57 18.87 -9.74
C VAL A 125 5.95 17.88 -8.64
N SER A 126 6.85 18.30 -7.75
CA SER A 126 7.31 17.48 -6.61
C SER A 126 6.51 17.71 -5.33
N ARG A 127 5.62 18.72 -5.32
CA ARG A 127 4.79 19.07 -4.16
C ARG A 127 3.48 19.69 -4.62
N VAL A 128 2.44 19.52 -3.81
CA VAL A 128 1.19 20.26 -3.90
C VAL A 128 1.27 21.41 -2.91
N VAL A 129 0.92 22.62 -3.32
CA VAL A 129 0.73 23.75 -2.42
C VAL A 129 -0.77 23.96 -2.23
N LEU A 130 -1.16 24.33 -1.00
CA LEU A 130 -2.51 24.57 -0.53
C LEU A 130 -2.54 25.98 0.10
N GLY A 131 -3.56 26.78 -0.21
CA GLY A 131 -3.73 28.14 0.34
C GLY A 131 -3.57 29.26 -0.69
N THR A 132 -3.36 30.49 -0.22
CA THR A 132 -3.60 31.78 -0.91
C THR A 132 -2.88 32.00 -2.25
N GLU A 133 -1.80 31.27 -2.53
CA GLU A 133 -1.05 31.36 -3.80
C GLU A 133 -1.33 30.19 -4.74
N SER A 134 -2.09 29.18 -4.29
CA SER A 134 -2.52 28.07 -5.13
C SER A 134 -3.67 28.56 -5.99
N MET A 135 -3.32 29.06 -7.18
CA MET A 135 -4.28 29.31 -8.24
C MET A 135 -5.21 28.09 -8.32
N GLU A 136 -6.51 28.33 -8.50
CA GLU A 136 -7.64 27.38 -8.53
C GLU A 136 -7.50 26.34 -9.66
N VAL A 137 -6.38 25.63 -9.67
CA VAL A 137 -5.92 24.74 -10.72
C VAL A 137 -6.11 23.34 -10.17
N PRO A 138 -7.00 22.55 -10.76
CA PRO A 138 -7.19 21.18 -10.33
C PRO A 138 -5.87 20.42 -10.35
N VAL A 139 -5.60 19.70 -9.27
CA VAL A 139 -4.38 18.89 -9.13
C VAL A 139 -4.76 17.43 -9.09
N THR A 140 -4.04 16.61 -9.84
CA THR A 140 -4.20 15.16 -9.82
C THR A 140 -2.97 14.53 -9.18
N ILE A 141 -3.18 13.92 -8.02
CA ILE A 141 -2.19 13.09 -7.33
C ILE A 141 -2.52 11.65 -7.66
N ALA A 142 -1.59 10.92 -8.26
CA ALA A 142 -1.74 9.52 -8.56
C ALA A 142 -0.88 8.67 -7.63
N LEU A 143 -1.52 7.81 -6.85
CA LEU A 143 -0.89 6.78 -6.04
C LEU A 143 -0.88 5.47 -6.82
N SER A 144 0.26 4.80 -6.87
CA SER A 144 0.42 3.53 -7.59
C SER A 144 0.95 2.44 -6.66
N SER A 145 0.42 1.23 -6.78
CA SER A 145 0.85 0.02 -6.09
C SER A 145 0.96 -1.12 -7.11
N GLY A 146 2.17 -1.37 -7.60
CA GLY A 146 2.39 -2.31 -8.72
C GLY A 146 1.62 -1.87 -9.98
N THR A 147 0.64 -2.66 -10.40
CA THR A 147 -0.22 -2.36 -11.57
C THR A 147 -1.49 -1.58 -11.21
N THR A 148 -1.79 -1.40 -9.92
CA THR A 148 -2.99 -0.70 -9.46
C THR A 148 -2.68 0.78 -9.29
N ARG A 149 -3.61 1.64 -9.73
CA ARG A 149 -3.50 3.10 -9.61
C ARG A 149 -4.79 3.67 -9.04
N VAL A 150 -4.66 4.65 -8.15
CA VAL A 150 -5.77 5.44 -7.60
C VAL A 150 -5.41 6.92 -7.73
N LEU A 151 -6.39 7.75 -8.06
CA LEU A 151 -6.23 9.18 -8.26
C LEU A 151 -6.92 9.94 -7.13
N VAL A 152 -6.24 10.94 -6.57
CA VAL A 152 -6.80 11.96 -5.69
C VAL A 152 -6.81 13.27 -6.48
N VAL A 153 -8.00 13.78 -6.78
CA VAL A 153 -8.20 14.94 -7.65
C VAL A 153 -8.70 16.10 -6.80
N GLY A 154 -7.90 17.16 -6.68
CA GLY A 154 -8.35 18.43 -6.11
C GLY A 154 -9.15 19.20 -7.15
N THR A 155 -10.36 19.66 -6.83
CA THR A 155 -11.22 20.32 -7.85
C THR A 155 -10.97 21.82 -7.99
N GLY A 156 -10.03 22.38 -7.24
CA GLY A 156 -9.64 23.79 -7.28
C GLY A 156 -10.32 24.68 -6.22
N ILE A 157 -11.39 24.18 -5.59
CA ILE A 157 -12.15 24.87 -4.53
C ILE A 157 -11.97 24.23 -3.13
N GLY A 158 -10.81 23.61 -2.90
CA GLY A 158 -10.42 23.07 -1.59
C GLY A 158 -10.87 21.63 -1.28
N ASN A 159 -11.72 21.01 -2.11
CA ASN A 159 -12.13 19.61 -1.96
C ASN A 159 -11.24 18.64 -2.75
N PHE A 160 -11.12 17.41 -2.26
CA PHE A 160 -10.35 16.33 -2.89
C PHE A 160 -11.21 15.08 -3.06
N ILE A 161 -11.30 14.57 -4.28
CA ILE A 161 -12.09 13.37 -4.60
C ILE A 161 -11.20 12.21 -5.03
N VAL A 162 -11.50 11.01 -4.51
CA VAL A 162 -10.83 9.78 -4.91
C VAL A 162 -11.50 9.21 -6.16
N ARG A 163 -10.71 8.89 -7.17
CA ARG A 163 -11.16 8.24 -8.40
C ARG A 163 -10.29 7.02 -8.68
N THR A 164 -10.94 5.91 -9.00
CA THR A 164 -10.24 4.78 -9.64
C THR A 164 -10.31 4.97 -11.16
N PRO A 165 -9.18 4.92 -11.87
CA PRO A 165 -9.16 4.95 -13.33
C PRO A 165 -9.85 3.73 -13.96
#